data_AF-A0AAV1DI86-F1
#
_entry.id   AF-A0AAV1DI86-F1
#
_cell.length_a   1.000
_cell.length_b   1.000
_cell.length_c   1.000
_cell.angle_alpha   90.00
_cell.angle_beta   90.00
_cell.angle_gamma   90.00
#
_symmetry.space_group_name_H-M   'P 1'
#
loop_
_entity.id
_entity.type
_entity.pdbx_description
1 polymer ?
#
loop_
_entity_poly.entity_id
_entity_poly.type
_entity_poly.pdbx_seq_one_letter_code
_entity_poly.pdbx_strand_id
1 'polypeptide(L)'
;MVALDHSSGEVPPANVMELNSHLLCSFSGGSEASRGYLLDHLPDKCRKLELKEGRKASAAEASEWLAEFLSLHPDSDCSFSLGILIAGWGNESGPGLYKVKGNGKRLKVTDSWAGTGCAANLAVIIDSTDRTIKDITVEKSAELAKRTLSMAVYHAHECRECVSAYHVGSTGVKLVVRNENIVKLQKRYLREVGRKWEDMRRENEAQAFNWAALNCHNRPRALWGRIG
;
A
#
# COMPACT_ATOMS: atom_id res chain seq x y z
N MET A 1 -0.19 -9.21 -3.75
CA MET A 1 -0.22 -8.99 -2.29
C MET A 1 -0.18 -7.51 -2.01
N VAL A 2 -1.04 -7.04 -1.11
CA VAL A 2 -1.12 -5.66 -0.60
C VAL A 2 -0.81 -5.75 0.87
N ALA A 3 0.04 -4.91 1.41
CA ALA A 3 0.18 -4.74 2.85
C ALA A 3 0.13 -3.26 3.21
N LEU A 4 -0.56 -2.96 4.29
CA LEU A 4 -0.74 -1.61 4.80
C LEU A 4 -0.67 -1.62 6.32
N ASP A 5 -0.13 -0.53 6.87
CA ASP A 5 -0.16 -0.29 8.30
C ASP A 5 -1.40 0.54 8.65
N HIS A 6 -1.99 0.25 9.81
CA HIS A 6 -3.20 0.91 10.30
C HIS A 6 -3.32 0.80 11.82
N SER A 7 -4.27 1.55 12.40
CA SER A 7 -4.48 1.55 13.86
C SER A 7 -5.13 0.24 14.29
N SER A 8 -4.85 -0.20 15.53
CA SER A 8 -5.54 -1.40 16.04
C SER A 8 -7.06 -1.20 16.06
N GLY A 9 -7.80 -2.27 15.77
CA GLY A 9 -9.26 -2.26 15.76
C GLY A 9 -9.94 -1.78 14.48
N GLU A 10 -9.23 -1.11 13.56
CA GLU A 10 -9.80 -0.74 12.24
C GLU A 10 -9.94 -2.00 11.35
N VAL A 11 -11.19 -2.43 11.08
CA VAL A 11 -11.48 -3.52 10.14
C VAL A 11 -12.72 -3.19 9.30
N PRO A 12 -12.60 -3.01 7.97
CA PRO A 12 -11.33 -2.90 7.23
C PRO A 12 -10.54 -1.65 7.66
N PRO A 13 -9.21 -1.62 7.45
CA PRO A 13 -8.41 -0.42 7.66
C PRO A 13 -8.96 0.79 6.90
N ALA A 14 -8.90 1.98 7.48
CA ALA A 14 -9.47 3.18 6.85
C ALA A 14 -8.74 3.63 5.57
N ASN A 15 -7.55 3.09 5.31
CA ASN A 15 -6.68 3.38 4.17
C ASN A 15 -6.74 2.33 3.04
N VAL A 16 -7.76 1.47 3.04
CA VAL A 16 -8.02 0.50 1.97
C VAL A 16 -9.51 0.39 1.65
N MET A 17 -9.83 0.20 0.38
CA MET A 17 -11.20 -0.04 -0.10
C MET A 17 -11.23 -1.15 -1.16
N GLU A 18 -12.22 -2.02 -1.04
CA GLU A 18 -12.59 -2.97 -2.08
C GLU A 18 -13.56 -2.28 -3.04
N LEU A 19 -13.09 -1.97 -4.25
CA LEU A 19 -13.91 -1.30 -5.28
C LEU A 19 -14.85 -2.27 -5.98
N ASN A 20 -14.41 -3.51 -6.14
CA ASN A 20 -15.22 -4.66 -6.53
C ASN A 20 -14.50 -5.95 -6.10
N SER A 21 -15.11 -7.10 -6.35
CA SER A 21 -14.59 -8.43 -5.97
C SER A 21 -13.13 -8.75 -6.40
N HIS A 22 -12.59 -8.05 -7.40
CA HIS A 22 -11.24 -8.29 -7.94
C HIS A 22 -10.40 -7.00 -7.99
N LEU A 23 -10.82 -5.93 -7.32
CA LEU A 23 -10.18 -4.62 -7.41
C LEU A 23 -10.06 -3.99 -6.02
N LEU A 24 -8.83 -3.76 -5.59
CA LEU A 24 -8.48 -3.15 -4.31
C LEU A 24 -7.77 -1.81 -4.56
N CYS A 25 -8.15 -0.80 -3.80
CA CYS A 25 -7.47 0.49 -3.77
C CYS A 25 -6.96 0.75 -2.35
N SER A 26 -5.67 1.09 -2.23
CA SER A 26 -5.06 1.53 -0.98
C SER A 26 -4.47 2.93 -1.18
N PHE A 27 -4.51 3.76 -0.15
CA PHE A 27 -4.09 5.15 -0.26
C PHE A 27 -3.29 5.64 0.97
N SER A 28 -2.34 6.52 0.71
CA SER A 28 -1.43 7.09 1.69
C SER A 28 -1.50 8.61 1.69
N GLY A 29 -1.44 9.23 2.87
CA GLY A 29 -1.47 10.69 3.03
C GLY A 29 -2.75 11.35 2.47
N GLY A 30 -2.64 12.51 1.85
CA GLY A 30 -3.75 13.37 1.39
C GLY A 30 -4.52 14.04 2.54
N SER A 31 -5.22 15.13 2.26
CA SER A 31 -6.15 15.76 3.21
C SER A 31 -7.41 14.91 3.42
N GLU A 32 -8.21 15.21 4.43
CA GLU A 32 -9.51 14.55 4.63
C GLU A 32 -10.43 14.78 3.43
N ALA A 33 -10.43 16.00 2.87
CA ALA A 33 -11.16 16.33 1.66
C ALA A 33 -10.69 15.47 0.47
N SER A 34 -9.38 15.41 0.21
CA SER A 34 -8.82 14.64 -0.91
C SER A 34 -9.11 13.14 -0.79
N ARG A 35 -9.15 12.60 0.44
CA ARG A 35 -9.59 11.22 0.69
C ARG A 35 -11.09 11.04 0.50
N GLY A 36 -11.93 11.97 0.98
CA GLY A 36 -13.37 11.93 0.80
C GLY A 36 -13.75 11.90 -0.68
N TYR A 37 -13.14 12.77 -1.49
CA TYR A 37 -13.33 12.74 -2.94
C TYR A 37 -13.00 11.37 -3.56
N LEU A 38 -11.87 10.76 -3.18
CA LEU A 38 -11.50 9.42 -3.62
C LEU A 38 -12.50 8.35 -3.16
N LEU A 39 -12.90 8.40 -1.90
CA LEU A 39 -13.83 7.46 -1.25
C LEU A 39 -15.22 7.50 -1.88
N ASP A 40 -15.67 8.66 -2.33
CA ASP A 40 -17.03 8.81 -2.85
C ASP A 40 -17.11 8.55 -4.36
N HIS A 41 -16.13 9.01 -5.15
CA HIS A 41 -16.26 9.04 -6.61
C HIS A 41 -15.89 7.71 -7.28
N LEU A 42 -14.83 7.05 -6.80
CA LEU A 42 -14.28 5.88 -7.47
C LEU A 42 -15.19 4.63 -7.32
N PRO A 43 -15.73 4.32 -6.12
CA PRO A 43 -16.68 3.21 -5.97
C PRO A 43 -17.96 3.43 -6.79
N ASP A 44 -18.49 4.66 -6.79
CA ASP A 44 -19.68 5.02 -7.56
C ASP A 44 -19.49 4.83 -9.06
N LYS A 45 -18.31 5.21 -9.59
CA LYS A 45 -17.98 5.01 -11.01
C LYS A 45 -17.86 3.52 -11.36
N CYS A 46 -17.26 2.72 -10.48
CA CYS A 46 -17.20 1.26 -10.64
C CYS A 46 -18.60 0.64 -10.64
N ARG A 47 -19.47 1.04 -9.70
CA ARG A 47 -20.85 0.54 -9.61
C ARG A 47 -21.68 0.93 -10.82
N LYS A 48 -21.55 2.17 -11.30
CA LYS A 48 -22.24 2.63 -12.53
C LYS A 48 -21.82 1.83 -13.75
N LEU A 49 -20.53 1.49 -13.88
CA LEU A 49 -20.05 0.63 -14.96
C LEU A 49 -20.70 -0.76 -14.88
N GLU A 50 -20.69 -1.37 -13.70
CA GLU A 50 -21.29 -2.71 -13.50
C GLU A 50 -22.78 -2.72 -13.85
N LEU A 51 -23.53 -1.68 -13.47
CA LEU A 51 -24.95 -1.56 -13.79
C LEU A 51 -25.22 -1.29 -15.27
N LYS A 52 -24.38 -0.49 -15.93
CA LYS A 52 -24.59 -0.06 -17.32
C LYS A 52 -24.11 -1.09 -18.35
N GLU A 53 -22.96 -1.69 -18.10
CA GLU A 53 -22.26 -2.56 -19.06
C GLU A 53 -22.24 -4.03 -18.62
N GLY A 54 -22.68 -4.35 -17.40
CA GLY A 54 -22.69 -5.73 -16.90
C GLY A 54 -21.29 -6.30 -16.63
N ARG A 55 -20.26 -5.45 -16.58
CA ARG A 55 -18.86 -5.86 -16.35
C ARG A 55 -18.20 -5.03 -15.26
N LYS A 56 -17.19 -5.63 -14.62
CA LYS A 56 -16.40 -4.99 -13.56
C LYS A 56 -15.32 -4.10 -14.16
N ALA A 57 -15.01 -3.01 -13.46
CA ALA A 57 -13.90 -2.14 -13.83
C ALA A 57 -12.55 -2.87 -13.66
N SER A 58 -11.67 -2.73 -14.64
CA SER A 58 -10.29 -3.17 -14.53
C SER A 58 -9.45 -2.19 -13.70
N ALA A 59 -8.29 -2.66 -13.20
CA ALA A 59 -7.33 -1.79 -12.52
C ALA A 59 -6.80 -0.67 -13.44
N ALA A 60 -6.74 -0.94 -14.75
CA ALA A 60 -6.34 0.04 -15.75
C ALA A 60 -7.35 1.19 -15.84
N GLU A 61 -8.63 0.86 -16.00
CA GLU A 61 -9.72 1.85 -16.09
C GLU A 61 -9.89 2.63 -14.79
N ALA A 62 -9.94 1.94 -13.65
CA ALA A 62 -10.11 2.60 -12.36
C ALA A 62 -8.98 3.59 -12.06
N SER A 63 -7.73 3.24 -12.40
CA SER A 63 -6.59 4.14 -12.23
C SER A 63 -6.57 5.30 -13.21
N GLU A 64 -7.09 5.11 -14.43
CA GLU A 64 -7.22 6.18 -15.41
C GLU A 64 -8.29 7.19 -15.00
N TRP A 65 -9.47 6.72 -14.59
CA TRP A 65 -10.54 7.58 -14.07
C TRP A 65 -10.09 8.40 -12.88
N LEU A 66 -9.35 7.79 -11.97
CA LEU A 66 -8.83 8.47 -10.80
C LEU A 66 -7.75 9.49 -11.18
N ALA A 67 -6.86 9.15 -12.12
CA ALA A 67 -5.83 10.05 -12.59
C ALA A 67 -6.43 11.29 -13.25
N GLU A 68 -7.42 11.10 -14.14
CA GLU A 68 -8.18 12.18 -14.78
C GLU A 68 -8.85 13.08 -13.74
N PHE A 69 -9.54 12.48 -12.77
CA PHE A 69 -10.21 13.21 -11.70
C PHE A 69 -9.23 14.06 -10.87
N LEU A 70 -8.11 13.48 -10.45
CA LEU A 70 -7.07 14.17 -9.68
C LEU A 70 -6.29 15.19 -10.50
N SER A 71 -6.21 15.06 -11.82
CA SER A 71 -5.66 16.10 -12.68
C SER A 71 -6.56 17.35 -12.72
N LEU A 72 -7.88 17.18 -12.58
CA LEU A 72 -8.85 18.29 -12.50
C LEU A 72 -8.97 18.86 -11.09
N HIS A 73 -8.72 18.04 -10.07
CA HIS A 73 -8.78 18.40 -8.65
C HIS A 73 -7.45 18.06 -7.99
N PRO A 74 -6.36 18.75 -8.37
CA PRO A 74 -5.07 18.46 -7.81
C PRO A 74 -5.11 18.71 -6.31
N ASP A 75 -4.55 17.77 -5.55
CA ASP A 75 -4.39 17.95 -4.11
C ASP A 75 -3.45 19.14 -3.89
N SER A 76 -4.02 20.29 -3.50
CA SER A 76 -3.29 21.55 -3.27
C SER A 76 -2.49 21.50 -1.96
N ASP A 77 -2.84 20.56 -1.08
CA ASP A 77 -2.12 20.31 0.18
C ASP A 77 -0.88 19.48 -0.12
N CYS A 78 0.20 20.14 -0.53
CA CYS A 78 1.51 19.58 -0.88
C CYS A 78 1.51 18.53 -2.01
N SER A 79 2.36 18.74 -3.02
CA SER A 79 2.53 17.89 -4.22
C SER A 79 2.94 16.42 -3.97
N PHE A 80 3.20 16.03 -2.72
CA PHE A 80 3.59 14.68 -2.28
C PHE A 80 2.60 14.01 -1.32
N SER A 81 1.48 14.65 -0.98
CA SER A 81 0.65 14.20 0.14
C SER A 81 -0.17 12.95 -0.18
N LEU A 82 -0.84 12.84 -1.34
CA LEU A 82 -1.69 11.70 -1.66
C LEU A 82 -1.01 10.71 -2.61
N GLY A 83 -0.83 9.46 -2.15
CA GLY A 83 -0.27 8.36 -2.92
C GLY A 83 -1.22 7.17 -2.94
N ILE A 84 -1.63 6.74 -4.13
CA ILE A 84 -2.66 5.71 -4.29
C ILE A 84 -2.08 4.53 -5.06
N LEU A 85 -2.37 3.32 -4.59
CA LEU A 85 -2.13 2.08 -5.32
C LEU A 85 -3.49 1.45 -5.63
N ILE A 86 -3.72 1.18 -6.91
CA ILE A 86 -4.86 0.42 -7.37
C ILE A 86 -4.33 -0.87 -7.93
N ALA A 87 -4.93 -1.96 -7.52
CA ALA A 87 -4.62 -3.21 -8.14
C ALA A 87 -5.83 -4.09 -8.28
N GLY A 88 -5.77 -4.90 -9.31
CA GLY A 88 -6.84 -5.82 -9.59
C GLY A 88 -6.38 -6.98 -10.42
N TRP A 89 -7.31 -7.89 -10.59
CA TRP A 89 -7.16 -9.05 -11.44
C TRP A 89 -8.23 -9.02 -12.53
N GLY A 90 -7.81 -8.82 -13.77
CA GLY A 90 -8.68 -8.95 -14.93
C GLY A 90 -8.69 -10.39 -15.42
N ASN A 91 -9.86 -10.88 -15.86
CA ASN A 91 -9.99 -12.24 -16.40
C ASN A 91 -9.05 -12.49 -17.60
N GLU A 92 -8.94 -11.52 -18.50
CA GLU A 92 -8.09 -11.61 -19.71
C GLU A 92 -6.73 -10.92 -19.53
N SER A 93 -6.69 -9.80 -18.80
CA SER A 93 -5.49 -8.99 -18.63
C SER A 93 -4.59 -9.45 -17.47
N GLY A 94 -5.07 -10.34 -16.61
CA GLY A 94 -4.35 -10.85 -15.46
C GLY A 94 -4.10 -9.78 -14.38
N PRO A 95 -2.99 -9.86 -13.62
CA PRO A 95 -2.71 -8.92 -12.55
C PRO A 95 -2.32 -7.54 -13.09
N GLY A 96 -3.00 -6.50 -12.60
CA GLY A 96 -2.69 -5.11 -12.87
C GLY A 96 -2.40 -4.34 -11.58
N LEU A 97 -1.32 -3.55 -11.56
CA LEU A 97 -0.96 -2.68 -10.44
C LEU A 97 -0.60 -1.29 -10.98
N TYR A 98 -1.23 -0.27 -10.42
CA TYR A 98 -1.12 1.11 -10.86
C TYR A 98 -0.89 2.02 -9.66
N LYS A 99 0.06 2.93 -9.80
CA LYS A 99 0.33 4.01 -8.84
C LYS A 99 -0.23 5.31 -9.40
N VAL A 100 -1.06 5.98 -8.61
CA VAL A 100 -1.60 7.30 -8.92
C VAL A 100 -1.17 8.28 -7.84
N LYS A 101 -0.69 9.45 -8.24
CA LYS A 101 -0.31 10.54 -7.32
C LYS A 101 -1.44 11.57 -7.23
N GLY A 102 -1.48 12.35 -6.16
CA GLY A 102 -2.46 13.43 -5.95
C GLY A 102 -2.50 14.52 -7.04
N ASN A 103 -1.46 14.61 -7.89
CA ASN A 103 -1.44 15.51 -9.07
C ASN A 103 -1.95 14.83 -10.36
N GLY A 104 -2.57 13.66 -10.25
CA GLY A 104 -3.04 12.87 -11.39
C GLY A 104 -1.96 12.11 -12.16
N LYS A 105 -0.68 12.18 -11.77
CA LYS A 105 0.35 11.37 -12.43
C LYS A 105 0.10 9.89 -12.17
N ARG A 106 -0.11 9.14 -13.26
CA ARG A 106 -0.36 7.69 -13.27
C ARG A 106 0.83 6.92 -13.80
N LEU A 107 1.17 5.82 -13.12
CA LEU A 107 2.24 4.91 -13.49
C LEU A 107 1.75 3.47 -13.40
N LYS A 108 1.88 2.71 -14.49
CA LYS A 108 1.72 1.25 -14.45
C LYS A 108 2.97 0.67 -13.80
N VAL A 109 2.79 -0.12 -12.75
CA VAL A 109 3.91 -0.79 -12.08
C VAL A 109 4.23 -2.05 -12.89
N THR A 110 5.44 -2.10 -13.44
CA THR A 110 5.96 -3.27 -14.18
C THR A 110 6.71 -4.23 -13.27
N ASP A 111 7.27 -3.70 -12.18
CA ASP A 111 8.07 -4.44 -11.23
C ASP A 111 7.22 -5.34 -10.33
N SER A 112 7.88 -6.30 -9.69
CA SER A 112 7.21 -7.18 -8.76
C SER A 112 6.71 -6.44 -7.52
N TRP A 113 7.17 -5.22 -7.20
CA TRP A 113 6.74 -4.52 -5.99
C TRP A 113 6.51 -3.02 -6.20
N ALA A 114 5.60 -2.44 -5.42
CA ALA A 114 5.45 -0.99 -5.33
C ALA A 114 5.08 -0.56 -3.92
N GLY A 115 5.49 0.66 -3.53
CA GLY A 115 5.09 1.25 -2.25
C GLY A 115 4.63 2.69 -2.37
N THR A 116 3.87 3.15 -1.39
CA THR A 116 3.50 4.55 -1.16
C THR A 116 3.95 5.00 0.24
N GLY A 117 4.33 6.28 0.36
CA GLY A 117 5.02 6.80 1.55
C GLY A 117 6.40 6.15 1.76
N CYS A 118 6.79 5.91 3.02
CA CYS A 118 8.09 5.31 3.39
C CYS A 118 8.30 3.90 2.83
N ALA A 119 7.21 3.17 2.60
CA ALA A 119 7.25 1.83 2.01
C ALA A 119 7.78 1.83 0.57
N ALA A 120 7.78 2.97 -0.13
CA ALA A 120 8.45 3.11 -1.43
C ALA A 120 9.97 2.89 -1.33
N ASN A 121 10.59 3.26 -0.21
CA ASN A 121 12.04 3.11 -0.01
C ASN A 121 12.43 1.66 0.33
N LEU A 122 11.51 0.83 0.83
CA LEU A 122 11.77 -0.57 1.14
C LEU A 122 11.36 -1.55 0.03
N ALA A 123 10.50 -1.14 -0.91
CA ALA A 123 10.31 -1.90 -2.16
C ALA A 123 11.65 -2.13 -2.89
N VAL A 124 12.58 -1.17 -2.80
CA VAL A 124 13.96 -1.24 -3.34
C VAL A 124 14.82 -2.28 -2.59
N ILE A 125 14.55 -2.54 -1.31
CA ILE A 125 15.30 -3.54 -0.53
C ILE A 125 14.85 -4.97 -0.90
N ILE A 126 13.56 -5.18 -1.16
CA ILE A 126 13.07 -6.46 -1.68
C ILE A 126 13.68 -6.73 -3.08
N ASP A 127 13.69 -5.72 -3.95
CA ASP A 127 14.20 -5.84 -5.32
C ASP A 127 15.70 -6.16 -5.39
N SER A 128 16.49 -5.70 -4.42
CA SER A 128 17.93 -5.94 -4.37
C SER A 128 18.34 -7.28 -3.76
N THR A 129 17.43 -8.01 -3.10
CA THR A 129 17.78 -9.23 -2.34
C THR A 129 17.21 -10.53 -2.91
N ASP A 130 16.19 -10.50 -3.77
CA ASP A 130 15.64 -11.76 -4.29
C ASP A 130 14.97 -11.66 -5.67
N ARG A 131 15.67 -12.11 -6.72
CA ARG A 131 15.13 -12.24 -8.08
C ARG A 131 14.19 -13.44 -8.25
N THR A 132 13.99 -14.28 -7.22
CA THR A 132 13.16 -15.51 -7.28
C THR A 132 11.68 -15.31 -6.93
N ILE A 133 11.24 -14.07 -6.82
CA ILE A 133 9.88 -13.72 -6.35
C ILE A 133 8.76 -14.07 -7.34
N LYS A 134 9.07 -14.45 -8.59
CA LYS A 134 8.04 -14.67 -9.62
C LYS A 134 7.07 -15.81 -9.32
N ASP A 135 7.43 -16.78 -8.48
CA ASP A 135 6.62 -17.98 -8.19
C ASP A 135 6.53 -18.27 -6.67
N ILE A 136 6.28 -17.25 -5.87
CA ILE A 136 6.11 -17.44 -4.41
C ILE A 136 4.67 -17.77 -4.05
N THR A 137 4.49 -18.70 -3.11
CA THR A 137 3.19 -19.00 -2.51
C THR A 137 2.58 -17.77 -1.83
N VAL A 138 1.25 -17.71 -1.74
CA VAL A 138 0.51 -16.63 -1.07
C VAL A 138 1.02 -16.40 0.36
N GLU A 139 1.31 -17.48 1.09
CA GLU A 139 1.80 -17.48 2.47
C GLU A 139 3.17 -16.81 2.56
N LYS A 140 4.09 -17.20 1.67
CA LYS A 140 5.44 -16.61 1.61
C LYS A 140 5.41 -15.15 1.18
N SER A 141 4.49 -14.79 0.28
CA SER A 141 4.28 -13.38 -0.10
C SER A 141 3.73 -12.55 1.05
N ALA A 142 2.79 -13.10 1.83
CA ALA A 142 2.26 -12.44 3.00
C ALA A 142 3.33 -12.23 4.07
N GLU A 143 4.17 -13.24 4.33
CA GLU A 143 5.28 -13.13 5.29
C GLU A 143 6.32 -12.10 4.84
N LEU A 144 6.69 -12.08 3.56
CA LEU A 144 7.59 -11.08 3.01
C LEU A 144 6.99 -9.67 3.12
N ALA A 145 5.70 -9.50 2.80
CA ALA A 145 5.03 -8.21 2.91
C ALA A 145 4.98 -7.71 4.35
N LYS A 146 4.67 -8.59 5.32
CA LYS A 146 4.71 -8.27 6.76
C LYS A 146 6.11 -7.88 7.21
N ARG A 147 7.12 -8.67 6.84
CA ARG A 147 8.52 -8.41 7.20
C ARG A 147 8.95 -7.06 6.67
N THR A 148 8.75 -6.81 5.38
CA THR A 148 9.17 -5.55 4.78
C THR A 148 8.42 -4.38 5.36
N LEU A 149 7.10 -4.45 5.51
CA LEU A 149 6.33 -3.33 6.03
C LEU A 149 6.63 -3.05 7.51
N SER A 150 6.71 -4.07 8.36
CA SER A 150 7.04 -3.89 9.79
C SER A 150 8.44 -3.31 9.99
N MET A 151 9.40 -3.69 9.15
CA MET A 151 10.75 -3.12 9.17
C MET A 151 10.82 -1.73 8.51
N ALA A 152 9.97 -1.45 7.52
CA ALA A 152 9.85 -0.14 6.87
C ALA A 152 9.35 0.93 7.83
N VAL A 153 8.28 0.57 8.51
CA VAL A 153 7.55 1.39 9.46
C VAL A 153 8.45 1.87 10.59
N TYR A 154 9.43 1.06 10.95
CA TYR A 154 10.32 1.32 12.06
C TYR A 154 11.05 2.68 11.98
N HIS A 155 11.43 3.11 10.77
CA HIS A 155 12.14 4.37 10.52
C HIS A 155 11.23 5.61 10.41
N ALA A 156 9.91 5.44 10.54
CA ALA A 156 8.97 6.53 10.33
C ALA A 156 8.11 6.79 11.57
N HIS A 157 8.16 8.03 12.04
CA HIS A 157 7.57 8.53 13.29
C HIS A 157 6.04 8.45 13.36
N GLU A 158 5.38 8.08 12.26
CA GLU A 158 3.92 8.16 12.08
C GLU A 158 3.26 6.82 11.76
N CYS A 159 4.00 5.72 11.89
CA CYS A 159 3.45 4.41 11.58
C CYS A 159 2.48 3.92 12.64
N ARG A 160 1.52 3.14 12.18
CA ARG A 160 0.43 2.66 13.03
C ARG A 160 0.75 1.30 13.66
N GLU A 161 -0.17 0.78 14.46
CA GLU A 161 0.12 -0.31 15.40
C GLU A 161 0.15 -1.70 14.75
N CYS A 162 -0.57 -1.86 13.63
CA CYS A 162 -0.87 -3.15 13.03
C CYS A 162 -0.59 -3.17 11.53
N VAL A 163 -0.32 -4.38 11.01
CA VAL A 163 -0.31 -4.69 9.57
C VAL A 163 -1.51 -5.55 9.23
N SER A 164 -2.15 -5.21 8.12
CA SER A 164 -3.06 -6.10 7.41
C SER A 164 -2.59 -6.29 5.97
N ALA A 165 -2.83 -7.48 5.42
CA ALA A 165 -2.45 -7.81 4.06
C ALA A 165 -3.56 -8.51 3.27
N TYR A 166 -3.69 -8.13 2.01
CA TYR A 166 -4.70 -8.63 1.08
C TYR A 166 -4.04 -9.31 -0.10
N HIS A 167 -4.50 -10.51 -0.43
CA HIS A 167 -4.21 -11.15 -1.69
C HIS A 167 -5.23 -10.71 -2.74
N VAL A 168 -4.77 -10.27 -3.90
CA VAL A 168 -5.61 -9.91 -5.04
C VAL A 168 -5.21 -10.83 -6.17
N GLY A 169 -6.10 -11.73 -6.57
CA GLY A 169 -5.82 -12.76 -7.57
C GLY A 169 -7.04 -13.16 -8.36
N SER A 170 -6.92 -14.26 -9.12
CA SER A 170 -7.98 -14.81 -9.97
C SER A 170 -9.24 -15.24 -9.22
N THR A 171 -9.16 -15.44 -7.91
CA THR A 171 -10.29 -15.77 -7.04
C THR A 171 -10.85 -14.57 -6.28
N GLY A 172 -10.41 -13.36 -6.66
CA GLY A 172 -10.81 -12.10 -6.04
C GLY A 172 -9.84 -11.57 -4.99
N VAL A 173 -10.31 -10.56 -4.25
CA VAL A 173 -9.61 -9.97 -3.10
C VAL A 173 -9.88 -10.80 -1.85
N LYS A 174 -8.83 -11.15 -1.10
CA LYS A 174 -8.91 -11.90 0.17
C LYS A 174 -8.00 -11.27 1.21
N LEU A 175 -8.52 -10.98 2.40
CA LEU A 175 -7.71 -10.62 3.56
C LEU A 175 -6.98 -11.87 4.07
N VAL A 176 -5.64 -11.85 4.03
CA VAL A 176 -4.78 -12.99 4.42
C VAL A 176 -4.00 -12.75 5.71
N VAL A 177 -3.78 -11.49 6.07
CA VAL A 177 -3.19 -11.08 7.36
C VAL A 177 -4.10 -10.03 7.95
N ARG A 178 -4.48 -10.21 9.22
CA ARG A 178 -5.38 -9.29 9.91
C ARG A 178 -4.77 -8.80 11.21
N ASN A 179 -4.62 -7.49 11.32
CA ASN A 179 -4.28 -6.78 12.55
C ASN A 179 -3.04 -7.35 13.29
N GLU A 180 -2.01 -7.77 12.55
CA GLU A 180 -0.78 -8.27 13.19
C GLU A 180 0.02 -7.11 13.76
N ASN A 181 0.33 -7.16 15.06
CA ASN A 181 1.02 -6.08 15.75
C ASN A 181 2.46 -5.90 15.25
N ILE A 182 2.79 -4.69 14.83
CA ILE A 182 4.09 -4.36 14.22
C ILE A 182 5.25 -4.54 15.20
N VAL A 183 5.12 -4.11 16.45
CA VAL A 183 6.19 -4.23 17.45
C VAL A 183 6.51 -5.69 17.73
N LYS A 184 5.49 -6.55 17.79
CA LYS A 184 5.68 -8.01 17.93
C LYS A 184 6.42 -8.59 16.72
N LEU A 185 6.05 -8.18 15.51
CA LEU A 185 6.70 -8.59 14.27
C LEU A 185 8.18 -8.16 14.23
N GLN A 186 8.47 -6.89 14.55
CA GLN A 186 9.84 -6.39 14.63
C GLN A 186 10.66 -7.21 15.64
N LYS A 187 10.17 -7.38 16.88
CA LYS A 187 10.85 -8.21 17.89
C LYS A 187 11.10 -9.65 17.41
N ARG A 188 10.20 -10.23 16.60
CA ARG A 188 10.40 -11.55 15.99
C ARG A 188 11.54 -11.51 14.97
N TYR A 189 11.43 -10.67 13.94
CA TYR A 189 12.40 -10.63 12.84
C TYR A 189 13.81 -10.21 13.27
N LEU A 190 13.92 -9.38 14.30
CA LEU A 190 15.21 -8.98 14.85
C LEU A 190 15.91 -10.11 15.58
N ARG A 191 15.16 -10.91 16.35
CA ARG A 191 15.70 -12.11 17.00
C ARG A 191 16.24 -13.13 16.00
N GLU A 192 15.59 -13.29 14.85
CA GLU A 192 16.04 -14.19 13.78
C GLU A 192 17.43 -13.82 13.24
N VAL A 193 17.77 -12.52 13.23
CA VAL A 193 19.07 -12.02 12.75
C VAL A 193 20.02 -11.66 13.89
N GLY A 194 19.74 -12.12 15.12
CA GLY A 194 20.59 -11.90 16.28
C GLY A 194 20.67 -10.44 16.76
N ARG A 195 19.74 -9.56 16.34
CA ARG A 195 19.66 -8.17 16.80
C ARG A 195 18.63 -8.01 17.91
N LYS A 196 18.90 -7.09 18.85
CA LYS A 196 17.93 -6.73 19.89
C LYS A 196 17.11 -5.52 19.45
N TRP A 197 15.85 -5.51 19.87
CA TRP A 197 14.92 -4.42 19.56
C TRP A 197 15.37 -3.11 20.23
N GLU A 198 15.95 -3.17 21.42
CA GLU A 198 16.42 -2.02 22.18
C GLU A 198 17.63 -1.33 21.55
N ASP A 199 18.52 -2.10 20.90
CA ASP A 199 19.69 -1.54 20.20
C ASP A 199 19.22 -0.76 18.98
N MET A 200 18.29 -1.33 18.23
CA MET A 200 17.68 -0.66 17.11
C MET A 200 16.90 0.60 17.52
N ARG A 201 16.20 0.56 18.67
CA ARG A 201 15.40 1.68 19.17
C ARG A 201 16.25 2.90 19.41
N ARG A 202 17.40 2.69 20.04
CA ARG A 202 18.39 3.75 20.26
C ARG A 202 18.95 4.30 18.95
N GLU A 203 19.25 3.44 17.96
CA GLU A 203 19.70 3.89 16.63
C GLU A 203 18.67 4.80 15.95
N ASN A 204 17.39 4.46 16.02
CA ASN A 204 16.33 5.24 15.41
C ASN A 204 15.99 6.52 16.16
N GLU A 205 15.97 6.52 17.50
CA GLU A 205 15.79 7.74 18.28
C GLU A 205 16.91 8.75 17.97
N ALA A 206 18.15 8.28 17.77
CA ALA A 206 19.26 9.11 17.33
C ALA A 206 19.10 9.66 15.89
N GLN A 207 18.53 8.88 14.97
CA GLN A 207 18.26 9.31 13.58
C GLN A 207 17.03 10.22 13.47
N ALA A 208 15.99 9.98 14.27
CA ALA A 208 14.76 10.76 14.31
C ALA A 208 15.02 12.21 14.74
N PHE A 209 15.97 12.43 15.66
CA PHE A 209 16.45 13.76 16.04
C PHE A 209 17.03 14.52 14.85
N ASN A 210 17.71 13.82 13.92
CA ASN A 210 18.27 14.40 12.70
C ASN A 210 17.22 14.61 11.59
N TRP A 211 16.20 13.74 11.51
CA TRP A 211 15.13 13.81 10.50
C TRP A 211 14.04 14.84 10.84
N ALA A 212 13.69 15.00 12.11
CA ALA A 212 12.75 16.02 12.57
C ALA A 212 13.23 17.45 12.30
N ALA A 213 14.56 17.65 12.24
CA ALA A 213 15.18 18.91 11.84
C ALA A 213 15.11 19.20 10.32
N LEU A 214 14.78 18.19 9.50
CA LEU A 214 14.87 18.27 8.04
C LEU A 214 13.53 18.13 7.30
N ASN A 215 12.49 17.46 7.85
CA ASN A 215 11.23 17.27 7.11
C ASN A 215 10.01 17.00 8.01
N CYS A 216 9.06 17.94 8.05
CA CYS A 216 7.84 17.82 8.85
C CYS A 216 6.70 16.94 8.26
N HIS A 217 6.86 16.23 7.12
CA HIS A 217 5.67 15.73 6.38
C HIS A 217 5.78 14.37 5.63
N ASN A 218 6.74 13.49 5.91
CA ASN A 218 6.80 12.18 5.23
C ASN A 218 5.99 11.10 5.96
N ARG A 219 4.77 10.84 5.47
CA ARG A 219 3.80 9.89 6.05
C ARG A 219 3.80 8.51 5.33
N PRO A 220 4.08 7.37 6.00
CA PRO A 220 4.03 5.98 5.44
C PRO A 220 2.60 5.46 5.30
N ARG A 221 2.16 4.74 4.23
CA ARG A 221 0.91 3.90 4.31
C ARG A 221 0.75 2.60 3.46
N ALA A 222 1.58 2.21 2.46
CA ALA A 222 1.35 0.92 1.77
C ALA A 222 2.54 0.30 0.98
N LEU A 223 2.63 -1.04 0.93
CA LEU A 223 3.56 -1.85 0.12
C LEU A 223 2.80 -2.94 -0.67
N TRP A 224 3.24 -3.28 -1.87
CA TRP A 224 2.63 -4.25 -2.78
C TRP A 224 3.65 -5.17 -3.41
N GLY A 225 3.26 -6.43 -3.65
CA GLY A 225 4.03 -7.48 -4.34
C GLY A 225 3.21 -8.23 -5.39
N ARG A 226 3.79 -8.57 -6.54
CA ARG A 226 3.22 -9.33 -7.65
C ARG A 226 3.49 -10.81 -7.40
N ILE A 227 2.45 -11.62 -7.46
CA ILE A 227 2.54 -13.08 -7.46
C ILE A 227 2.07 -13.50 -8.85
N GLY A 228 2.82 -14.38 -9.51
CA GLY A 228 2.44 -15.00 -10.78
C GLY A 228 1.09 -15.69 -10.71
#